data_AF-A0A0D6M7N3-F1
#
_entry.id   AF-A0A0D6M7N3-F1
#
_cell.length_a   1.000
_cell.length_b   1.000
_cell.length_c   1.000
_cell.angle_alpha   90.00
_cell.angle_beta   90.00
_cell.angle_gamma   90.00
#
_symmetry.space_group_name_H-M   'P 1'
#
loop_
_entity.id
_entity.type
_entity.pdbx_description
1 polymer ?
#
loop_
_entity_poly.entity_id
_entity_poly.type
_entity_poly.pdbx_seq_one_letter_code
_entity_poly.pdbx_strand_id
1 'polypeptide(L)'
;MGMTPVKNNRLCNREYVAEKVAKEQFLPASRKFFGFMTKFLKESKSGYLVGDSLTFADLYLAETSAEFAKKIPALYGGFPEVKAHAEKVRSNPALKKWIETRPETKF
;
A
#
# COMPACT_ATOMS: atom_id res chain seq x y z
N MET A 1 36.38 17.06 35.22
CA MET A 1 34.97 17.51 35.08
C MET A 1 34.81 18.01 33.65
N GLY A 2 33.95 17.51 32.77
CA GLY A 2 33.01 16.40 32.86
C GLY A 2 32.84 15.83 31.45
N MET A 3 32.83 14.51 31.34
CA MET A 3 32.29 13.82 30.17
C MET A 3 30.80 14.13 30.13
N THR A 4 30.36 14.91 29.16
CA THR A 4 28.94 15.06 28.86
C THR A 4 28.41 13.73 28.31
N PRO A 5 27.19 13.30 28.68
CA PRO A 5 26.69 12.00 28.29
C PRO A 5 26.39 11.99 26.80
N VAL A 6 26.96 11.01 26.08
CA VAL A 6 26.51 10.63 24.74
C VAL A 6 25.02 10.29 24.84
N LYS A 7 24.16 11.20 24.38
CA LYS A 7 22.72 10.96 24.28
C LYS A 7 22.48 9.84 23.25
N ASN A 8 22.42 8.62 23.76
CA ASN A 8 21.76 7.42 23.23
C ASN A 8 21.36 7.50 21.73
N ASN A 9 22.30 7.11 20.86
CA ASN A 9 22.20 7.10 19.39
C ASN A 9 21.17 6.07 18.82
N ARG A 10 20.19 5.62 19.60
CA ARG A 10 19.21 4.59 19.19
C ARG A 10 17.95 5.15 18.54
N LEU A 11 17.62 6.42 18.77
CA LEU A 11 16.43 7.05 18.20
C LEU A 11 16.68 7.63 16.80
N CYS A 12 17.95 7.95 16.46
CA CYS A 12 18.36 8.52 15.16
C CYS A 12 18.21 7.55 13.96
N ASN A 13 17.93 6.26 14.18
CA ASN A 13 18.03 5.24 13.12
C ASN A 13 16.72 4.61 12.63
N ARG A 14 15.56 4.73 13.31
CA ARG A 14 14.36 3.96 12.89
C ARG A 14 13.66 4.55 11.66
N GLU A 15 13.44 5.86 11.64
CA GLU A 15 12.80 6.53 10.51
C GLU A 15 13.69 6.51 9.28
N TYR A 16 14.98 6.75 9.45
CA TYR A 16 15.98 6.61 8.40
C TYR A 16 16.04 5.19 7.81
N VAL A 17 16.03 4.15 8.65
CA VAL A 17 15.99 2.76 8.17
C VAL A 17 14.67 2.47 7.45
N ALA A 18 13.53 2.95 7.95
CA ALA A 18 12.24 2.76 7.30
C ALA A 18 12.18 3.44 5.92
N GLU A 19 12.69 4.67 5.80
CA GLU A 19 12.78 5.40 4.54
C GLU A 19 13.71 4.69 3.55
N LYS A 20 14.87 4.23 4.02
CA LYS A 20 15.83 3.49 3.20
C LYS A 20 15.24 2.18 2.68
N VAL A 21 14.61 1.39 3.55
CA VAL A 21 13.91 0.15 3.16
C VAL A 21 12.77 0.43 2.18
N ALA A 22 12.00 1.50 2.44
CA ALA A 22 10.91 1.91 1.55
C ALA A 22 11.43 2.22 0.12
N LYS A 23 12.52 2.98 0.02
CA LYS A 23 13.10 3.41 -1.26
C LYS A 23 13.86 2.30 -1.98
N GLU A 24 14.71 1.56 -1.28
CA GLU A 24 15.65 0.62 -1.91
C GLU A 24 15.06 -0.77 -2.12
N GLN A 25 14.08 -1.19 -1.33
CA GLN A 25 13.52 -2.54 -1.40
C GLN A 25 12.04 -2.54 -1.76
N PHE A 26 11.23 -1.86 -0.96
CA PHE A 26 9.78 -1.94 -1.08
C PHE A 26 9.25 -1.31 -2.37
N LEU A 27 9.70 -0.10 -2.73
CA LEU A 27 9.27 0.55 -3.97
C LEU A 27 9.65 -0.28 -5.20
N PRO A 28 10.92 -0.72 -5.41
CA PRO A 28 11.26 -1.59 -6.52
C PRO A 28 10.44 -2.88 -6.61
N ALA A 29 10.17 -3.53 -5.48
CA ALA A 29 9.31 -4.72 -5.43
C ALA A 29 7.86 -4.38 -5.81
N SER A 30 7.31 -3.31 -5.25
CA SER A 30 5.95 -2.83 -5.54
C SER A 30 5.79 -2.45 -7.01
N ARG A 31 6.80 -1.82 -7.63
CA ARG A 31 6.80 -1.47 -9.05
C ARG A 31 6.69 -2.72 -9.94
N LYS A 32 7.44 -3.77 -9.63
CA LYS A 32 7.35 -5.06 -10.34
C LYS A 32 5.97 -5.69 -10.15
N PHE A 33 5.50 -5.77 -8.91
CA PHE A 33 4.21 -6.37 -8.59
C PHE A 33 3.04 -5.62 -9.26
N PHE A 34 2.97 -4.30 -9.12
CA PHE A 34 1.96 -3.47 -9.77
C PHE A 34 2.08 -3.51 -11.28
N GLY A 35 3.28 -3.69 -11.83
CA GLY A 35 3.47 -3.94 -13.26
C GLY A 35 2.71 -5.17 -13.75
N PHE A 36 2.68 -6.26 -12.97
CA PHE A 36 1.85 -7.42 -13.31
C PHE A 36 0.36 -7.13 -13.12
N MET A 37 -0.04 -6.54 -11.99
CA MET A 37 -1.45 -6.26 -11.72
C MET A 37 -2.08 -5.32 -12.75
N THR A 38 -1.35 -4.28 -13.18
CA THR A 38 -1.79 -3.37 -14.23
C THR A 38 -2.02 -4.08 -15.57
N LYS A 39 -1.28 -5.15 -15.90
CA LYS A 39 -1.56 -5.94 -17.11
C LYS A 39 -2.94 -6.59 -17.04
N PHE A 40 -3.25 -7.27 -15.94
CA PHE A 40 -4.58 -7.85 -15.69
C PHE A 40 -5.67 -6.77 -15.73
N LEU A 41 -5.45 -5.62 -15.08
CA LEU A 41 -6.43 -4.53 -15.04
C LEU A 41 -6.65 -3.87 -16.40
N LYS A 42 -5.64 -3.82 -17.27
CA LYS A 42 -5.77 -3.29 -18.64
C LYS A 42 -6.51 -4.25 -19.58
N GLU A 43 -6.35 -5.55 -19.37
CA GLU A 43 -7.10 -6.58 -20.12
C GLU A 43 -8.54 -6.73 -19.61
N SER A 44 -8.77 -6.36 -18.35
CA SER A 44 -10.09 -6.37 -17.73
C SER A 44 -11.01 -5.29 -18.30
N LYS A 45 -12.24 -5.69 -18.62
CA LYS A 45 -13.32 -4.77 -19.00
C LYS A 45 -14.18 -4.33 -17.81
N SER A 46 -14.06 -5.02 -16.68
CA SER A 46 -14.87 -4.83 -15.48
C SER A 46 -14.19 -3.92 -14.45
N GLY A 47 -12.87 -3.78 -14.55
CA GLY A 47 -12.04 -3.11 -13.54
C GLY A 47 -11.75 -3.97 -12.30
N TYR A 48 -12.06 -5.26 -12.32
CA TYR A 48 -11.55 -6.26 -11.39
C TYR A 48 -10.38 -7.02 -12.01
N LEU A 49 -9.55 -7.69 -11.19
CA LEU A 49 -8.37 -8.40 -11.66
C LEU A 49 -8.69 -9.55 -12.61
N VAL A 50 -9.76 -10.30 -12.36
CA VAL A 50 -10.16 -11.46 -13.18
C VAL A 50 -11.68 -11.52 -13.30
N GLY A 51 -12.17 -11.68 -14.53
CA GLY A 51 -13.60 -11.77 -14.82
C GLY A 51 -14.35 -10.46 -14.57
N ASP A 52 -15.66 -10.58 -14.34
CA ASP A 52 -16.58 -9.42 -14.32
C ASP A 52 -17.08 -9.05 -12.91
N SER A 53 -16.63 -9.75 -11.88
CA SER A 53 -17.10 -9.57 -10.51
C SER A 53 -15.96 -9.59 -9.49
N LEU A 54 -16.26 -9.08 -8.29
CA LEU A 54 -15.32 -9.00 -7.19
C LEU A 54 -14.85 -10.40 -6.76
N THR A 55 -13.55 -10.59 -6.65
CA THR A 55 -12.92 -11.79 -6.10
C THR A 55 -12.11 -11.44 -4.85
N PHE A 56 -11.66 -12.47 -4.12
CA PHE A 56 -10.75 -12.26 -2.98
C PHE A 56 -9.41 -11.64 -3.40
N ALA A 57 -8.94 -11.88 -4.64
CA ALA A 57 -7.71 -11.29 -5.14
C ALA A 57 -7.81 -9.75 -5.19
N ASP A 58 -8.99 -9.23 -5.54
CA ASP A 58 -9.26 -7.79 -5.56
C ASP A 58 -9.21 -7.20 -4.15
N LEU A 59 -9.76 -7.90 -3.16
CA LEU A 59 -9.71 -7.48 -1.75
C LEU A 59 -8.26 -7.38 -1.25
N TYR A 60 -7.43 -8.37 -1.57
CA TYR A 60 -6.03 -8.39 -1.15
C TYR A 60 -5.24 -7.23 -1.75
N LEU A 61 -5.36 -7.00 -3.07
CA LEU A 61 -4.67 -5.89 -3.73
C LEU A 61 -5.14 -4.54 -3.20
N ALA A 62 -6.46 -4.33 -3.08
CA ALA A 62 -7.05 -3.06 -2.66
C ALA A 62 -6.75 -2.70 -1.20
N GLU A 63 -6.74 -3.68 -0.29
CA GLU A 63 -6.35 -3.44 1.10
C GLU A 63 -4.87 -3.09 1.20
N THR A 64 -4.02 -3.94 0.61
CA THR A 64 -2.57 -3.81 0.70
C THR A 64 -2.09 -2.49 0.10
N SER A 65 -2.57 -2.13 -1.10
CA SER A 65 -2.13 -0.90 -1.76
C SER A 65 -2.62 0.36 -1.04
N ALA A 66 -3.85 0.36 -0.52
CA ALA A 66 -4.40 1.52 0.17
C ALA A 66 -3.73 1.77 1.53
N GLU A 67 -3.47 0.72 2.32
CA GLU A 67 -2.79 0.87 3.61
C GLU A 67 -1.33 1.30 3.44
N PHE A 68 -0.60 0.74 2.46
CA PHE A 68 0.76 1.20 2.19
C PHE A 68 0.80 2.63 1.63
N ALA A 69 -0.19 3.06 0.84
CA ALA A 69 -0.25 4.42 0.31
C ALA A 69 -0.37 5.49 1.41
N LYS A 70 -0.95 5.16 2.58
CA LYS A 70 -0.98 6.08 3.74
C LYS A 70 0.41 6.42 4.25
N LYS A 71 1.35 5.47 4.17
CA LYS A 71 2.74 5.62 4.67
C LYS A 71 3.71 6.01 3.56
N ILE A 72 3.41 5.65 2.31
CA ILE A 72 4.27 5.87 1.15
C ILE A 72 3.43 6.55 0.06
N PRO A 73 3.30 7.89 0.08
CA PRO A 73 2.46 8.62 -0.87
C PRO A 73 2.84 8.39 -2.34
N ALA A 74 4.12 8.10 -2.61
CA ALA A 74 4.63 7.80 -3.95
C ALA A 74 4.25 6.38 -4.45
N LEU A 75 3.55 5.56 -3.66
CA LEU A 75 3.28 4.16 -3.99
C LEU A 75 2.55 4.01 -5.34
N TYR A 76 1.54 4.83 -5.60
CA TYR A 76 0.80 4.78 -6.86
C TYR A 76 1.48 5.50 -8.04
N GLY A 77 2.64 6.12 -7.83
CA GLY A 77 3.37 6.81 -8.90
C GLY A 77 3.65 5.88 -10.08
N GLY A 78 3.02 6.16 -11.22
CA GLY A 78 3.10 5.36 -12.45
C GLY A 78 2.10 4.20 -12.57
N PHE A 79 1.18 4.02 -11.62
CA PHE A 79 0.18 2.93 -11.61
C PHE A 79 -1.23 3.45 -11.28
N PRO A 80 -1.78 4.37 -12.10
CA PRO A 80 -3.12 4.92 -11.87
C PRO A 80 -4.21 3.84 -11.88
N GLU A 81 -4.03 2.75 -12.64
CA GLU A 81 -4.99 1.64 -12.72
C GLU A 81 -5.12 0.91 -11.38
N VAL A 82 -4.01 0.71 -10.66
CA VAL A 82 -4.02 0.06 -9.34
C VAL A 82 -4.69 0.97 -8.30
N LYS A 83 -4.49 2.29 -8.40
CA LYS A 83 -5.19 3.25 -7.54
C LYS A 83 -6.71 3.21 -7.79
N ALA A 84 -7.12 3.26 -9.04
CA ALA A 84 -8.53 3.21 -9.43
C ALA A 84 -9.19 1.88 -9.02
N HIS A 85 -8.47 0.76 -9.14
CA HIS A 85 -8.91 -0.55 -8.64
C HIS A 85 -9.16 -0.53 -7.13
N ALA A 86 -8.21 -0.02 -6.34
CA ALA A 86 -8.37 0.06 -4.89
C ALA A 86 -9.57 0.93 -4.48
N GLU A 87 -9.77 2.08 -5.14
CA GLU A 87 -10.93 2.95 -4.92
C GLU A 87 -12.24 2.27 -5.29
N LYS A 88 -12.30 1.59 -6.45
CA LYS A 88 -13.47 0.81 -6.89
C LYS A 88 -13.83 -0.26 -5.86
N VAL A 89 -12.88 -1.11 -5.47
CA VAL A 89 -13.13 -2.20 -4.53
C VAL A 89 -13.60 -1.67 -3.17
N ARG A 90 -12.92 -0.65 -2.63
CA ARG A 90 -13.26 -0.04 -1.33
C ARG A 90 -14.56 0.79 -1.35
N SER A 91 -15.09 1.11 -2.53
CA SER A 91 -16.40 1.74 -2.69
C SER A 91 -17.58 0.77 -2.57
N ASN A 92 -17.33 -0.55 -2.55
CA ASN A 92 -18.38 -1.54 -2.29
C ASN A 92 -19.08 -1.22 -0.95
N PRO A 93 -20.42 -1.08 -0.90
CA PRO A 93 -21.11 -0.60 0.30
C PRO A 93 -20.84 -1.42 1.56
N ALA A 94 -20.78 -2.75 1.44
CA ALA A 94 -20.52 -3.63 2.58
C ALA A 94 -19.06 -3.50 3.06
N LEU A 95 -18.11 -3.45 2.13
CA LEU A 95 -16.69 -3.28 2.48
C LEU A 95 -16.40 -1.89 3.03
N LYS A 96 -17.00 -0.85 2.46
CA LYS A 96 -16.89 0.53 2.95
C LYS A 96 -17.38 0.63 4.40
N LYS A 97 -18.57 0.08 4.67
CA LYS A 97 -19.13 0.01 6.04
C LYS A 97 -18.20 -0.75 6.99
N TRP A 98 -17.59 -1.85 6.54
CA TRP A 98 -16.61 -2.57 7.35
C TRP A 98 -15.36 -1.73 7.64
N ILE A 99 -14.79 -1.06 6.64
CA ILE A 99 -13.60 -0.21 6.83
C ILE A 99 -13.88 0.93 7.82
N GLU A 100 -15.09 1.50 7.81
CA GLU A 100 -15.51 2.56 8.73
C GLU A 100 -15.75 2.06 10.17
N THR A 101 -16.06 0.77 10.36
CA THR A 101 -16.46 0.21 11.66
C THR A 101 -15.44 -0.76 12.28
N ARG A 102 -14.47 -1.24 11.50
CA ARG A 102 -13.44 -2.16 12.00
C ARG A 102 -12.58 -1.48 13.08
N PRO A 103 -12.08 -2.22 14.07
CA PRO A 103 -11.14 -1.67 15.04
C PRO A 103 -9.91 -1.07 14.36
N GLU A 104 -9.52 0.13 14.79
CA GLU A 104 -8.27 0.73 14.34
C GLU A 104 -7.09 -0.02 14.98
N THR A 105 -6.22 -0.56 14.13
CA THR A 105 -5.01 -1.27 14.52
C THR A 105 -3.81 -0.67 13.80
N LYS A 106 -2.59 -0.94 14.30
CA LYS A 106 -1.36 -0.37 13.74
C LYS A 106 -1.03 -0.88 12.33
N PHE A 107 -1.46 -2.11 12.03
CA PHE A 107 -1.27 -2.84 10.79
C PHE A 107 -2.35 -3.92 10.68
#